data_AF-A0A7J4SPA4-F1
#
_entry.id   AF-A0A7J4SPA4-F1
#
_cell.length_a   1.000
_cell.length_b   1.000
_cell.length_c   1.000
_cell.angle_alpha   90.00
_cell.angle_beta   90.00
_cell.angle_gamma   90.00
#
_symmetry.space_group_name_H-M   'P 1'
#
loop_
_entity.id
_entity.type
_entity.pdbx_description
1 polymer ?
#
loop_
_entity_poly.entity_id
_entity_poly.type
_entity_poly.pdbx_seq_one_letter_code
_entity_poly.pdbx_strand_id
1 'polypeptide(L)' 'MPKISLDIPGHLLDDIKKHVGEHGKFVSVADAVRTACRKMLDQLDVIDERHGRIRGD' A
#
# COMPACT_ATOMS: atom_id res chain seq x y z
N MET A 1 -5.84 -9.34 -12.25
CA MET A 1 -5.56 -8.96 -10.86
C MET A 1 -6.69 -9.48 -9.98
N PRO A 2 -6.40 -10.17 -8.86
CA PRO A 2 -7.44 -10.52 -7.89
C PRO A 2 -8.09 -9.25 -7.36
N LYS A 3 -9.41 -9.28 -7.17
CA LYS A 3 -10.16 -8.17 -6.59
C LYS A 3 -10.37 -8.44 -5.10
N ILE A 4 -10.12 -7.43 -4.29
CA ILE A 4 -10.46 -7.41 -2.87
C ILE A 4 -11.49 -6.30 -2.63
N SER A 5 -12.41 -6.52 -1.71
CA SER A 5 -13.38 -5.53 -1.27
C SER A 5 -13.23 -5.35 0.23
N LEU A 6 -13.24 -4.11 0.69
CA LEU A 6 -13.16 -3.74 2.09
C LEU A 6 -13.91 -2.44 2.34
N ASP A 7 -14.34 -2.24 3.59
CA ASP A 7 -14.88 -0.97 4.06
C ASP A 7 -13.76 -0.10 4.62
N ILE A 8 -13.75 1.19 4.25
CA ILE A 8 -12.80 2.17 4.75
C ILE A 8 -13.55 3.40 5.28
N PRO A 9 -13.13 3.99 6.41
CA PRO A 9 -13.65 5.28 6.84
C PRO A 9 -13.52 6.34 5.74
N GLY A 10 -14.60 7.08 5.48
CA GLY A 10 -14.66 8.06 4.38
C GLY A 10 -13.53 9.10 4.44
N HIS A 11 -13.19 9.57 5.65
CA HIS A 11 -12.12 10.55 5.83
C HIS A 11 -10.75 10.03 5.35
N LEU A 12 -10.44 8.74 5.51
CA LEU A 12 -9.20 8.16 5.01
C LEU A 12 -9.20 8.09 3.48
N LEU A 13 -10.34 7.74 2.88
CA LEU A 13 -10.47 7.75 1.42
C LEU A 13 -10.29 9.17 0.86
N ASP A 14 -10.84 10.17 1.54
CA ASP A 14 -10.70 11.58 1.15
C ASP A 14 -9.25 12.06 1.26
N ASP A 15 -8.54 11.65 2.32
CA ASP A 15 -7.11 11.93 2.47
C ASP A 15 -6.27 11.27 1.37
N ILE A 16 -6.57 10.03 1.00
CA ILE A 16 -5.90 9.35 -0.12
C ILE A 16 -6.17 10.10 -1.43
N LYS A 17 -7.42 10.53 -1.67
CA LYS A 17 -7.81 11.24 -2.90
C LYS A 17 -7.07 12.57 -3.07
N LYS A 18 -6.69 13.27 -2.00
CA LYS A 18 -5.85 14.49 -2.08
C LYS A 18 -4.50 14.24 -2.75
N HIS A 19 -4.05 12.99 -2.82
CA HIS A 19 -2.79 12.58 -3.44
C HIS A 19 -2.96 11.91 -4.80
N VAL A 20 -4.18 11.83 -5.35
CA VAL A 20 -4.48 11.16 -6.62
C VAL A 20 -4.81 12.18 -7.71
N GLY A 21 -4.30 11.97 -8.93
CA GLY A 21 -4.61 12.80 -10.10
C GLY A 21 -3.36 13.36 -10.79
N GLU A 22 -3.54 14.26 -11.74
CA GLU A 22 -2.47 14.80 -12.60
C GLU A 22 -1.31 15.43 -11.82
N HIS A 23 -1.63 16.14 -10.73
CA HIS A 23 -0.63 16.73 -9.82
C HIS A 23 -0.43 15.91 -8.53
N GLY A 24 -1.04 14.72 -8.47
CA GLY A 24 -0.96 13.80 -7.35
C GLY A 24 0.29 12.92 -7.40
N LYS A 25 0.56 12.23 -6.29
CA LYS A 25 1.62 11.21 -6.20
C LYS A 25 1.20 9.90 -6.87
N PHE A 26 -0.10 9.71 -7.11
CA PHE A 26 -0.67 8.46 -7.59
C PHE A 26 -1.62 8.71 -8.75
N VAL A 27 -1.66 7.78 -9.70
CA VAL A 27 -2.54 7.87 -10.87
C VAL A 27 -4.01 7.60 -10.50
N SER A 28 -4.24 6.70 -9.54
CA SER A 28 -5.58 6.32 -9.07
C SER A 28 -5.56 5.92 -7.60
N VAL A 29 -6.73 5.79 -6.97
CA VAL A 29 -6.84 5.23 -5.61
C VAL A 29 -6.30 3.80 -5.57
N ALA A 30 -6.58 2.99 -6.60
CA ALA A 30 -6.04 1.63 -6.69
C ALA A 30 -4.50 1.62 -6.80
N ASP A 31 -3.93 2.63 -7.45
CA ASP A 31 -2.48 2.80 -7.51
C ASP A 31 -1.90 3.15 -6.14
N ALA A 32 -2.49 4.12 -5.46
CA ALA A 32 -2.11 4.52 -4.10
C ALA A 32 -2.12 3.31 -3.12
N VAL A 33 -3.20 2.52 -3.15
CA VAL A 33 -3.35 1.34 -2.29
C VAL A 33 -2.28 0.28 -2.61
N ARG A 34 -2.03 -0.01 -3.90
CA ARG A 34 -0.98 -0.97 -4.28
C ARG A 34 0.41 -0.51 -3.82
N THR A 35 0.74 0.77 -4.00
CA THR A 35 2.01 1.33 -3.54
C THR A 35 2.14 1.26 -2.01
N ALA A 36 1.06 1.55 -1.27
CA ALA A 36 1.04 1.45 0.18
C ALA A 36 1.28 0.00 0.65
N CYS A 37 0.59 -0.98 0.05
CA CYS A 37 0.79 -2.40 0.36
C CYS A 37 2.24 -2.84 0.08
N ARG A 38 2.84 -2.46 -1.07
CA ARG A 38 4.24 -2.82 -1.36
C ARG A 38 5.20 -2.22 -0.34
N LYS A 39 5.05 -0.93 0.00
CA LYS A 39 5.87 -0.27 1.03
C LYS A 39 5.75 -0.94 2.40
N MET A 40 4.54 -1.35 2.79
CA MET A 40 4.33 -2.08 4.04
C MET A 40 5.03 -3.44 4.01
N LEU A 41 4.88 -4.21 2.92
CA LEU A 41 5.55 -5.50 2.76
C LEU A 41 7.08 -5.36 2.75
N ASP A 42 7.63 -4.35 2.06
CA ASP A 42 9.08 -4.05 2.08
C ASP A 42 9.59 -3.82 3.52
N GLN A 43 8.81 -3.13 4.34
CA GLN A 43 9.18 -2.89 5.75
C GLN A 43 9.15 -4.18 6.57
N LEU A 44 8.17 -5.06 6.32
CA LEU A 44 8.08 -6.35 6.99
C LEU A 44 9.25 -7.26 6.58
N ASP A 45 9.60 -7.29 5.30
CA ASP A 45 10.74 -8.04 4.78
C ASP A 45 12.05 -7.62 5.50
N VAL A 46 12.29 -6.31 5.63
CA VAL A 46 13.45 -5.76 6.38
C VAL A 46 13.43 -6.14 7.86
N ILE A 47 12.26 -6.23 8.48
CA ILE A 47 12.14 -6.66 9.89
C ILE A 47 12.45 -8.15 10.02
N ASP A 48 11.97 -8.96 9.10
CA ASP A 48 12.19 -10.40 9.09
C ASP A 48 13.66 -10.75 8.81
N GLU A 49 14.35 -10.00 7.96
CA GLU A 49 15.82 -10.06 7.79
C GLU A 49 16.55 -9.90 9.12
N ARG A 50 16.22 -8.85 9.86
CA ARG A 50 16.88 -8.52 11.14
C ARG A 50 16.66 -9.59 12.21
N HIS A 51 15.54 -10.29 12.14
CA HIS A 51 15.21 -11.37 13.06
C HIS A 51 15.64 -12.76 12.56
N GLY A 52 16.33 -12.85 11.42
CA GLY A 52 16.77 -14.12 10.83
C GLY A 52 15.61 -15.00 10.35
N ARG A 53 14.47 -14.41 9.99
CA ARG A 53 13.24 -15.13 9.61
C ARG A 53 13.07 -15.37 8.11
N ILE A 54 13.97 -14.88 7.26
CA ILE A 54 13.93 -15.22 5.83
C ILE A 54 14.15 -16.73 5.68
N ARG A 55 13.06 -17.47 5.44
CA ARG A 55 13.12 -18.75 4.73
C ARG A 55 13.26 -18.41 3.24
N GLY A 56 14.29 -18.95 2.61
CA GLY A 56 14.47 -18.83 1.17
C GLY A 56 13.31 -19.46 0.39
N ASP A 57 13.00 -18.79 -0.72
CA ASP A 57 12.12 -19.11 -1.86
C ASP A 57 10.64 -19.45 -1.60
#